data_AF-A0A2S1LIM9-F1
#
_entry.id   AF-A0A2S1LIM9-F1
#
_cell.length_a   1.000
_cell.length_b   1.000
_cell.length_c   1.000
_cell.angle_alpha   90.00
_cell.angle_beta   90.00
_cell.angle_gamma   90.00
#
_symmetry.space_group_name_H-M   'P 1'
#
loop_
_entity.id
_entity.type
_entity.pdbx_description
1 polymer ?
#
loop_
_entity_poly.entity_id
_entity_poly.type
_entity_poly.pdbx_seq_one_letter_code
_entity_poly.pdbx_strand_id
1 'polypeptide(L)'
;MKYLSIALVVLLFSCGKEENIQLPKAAKTIVSDVQDHSPIYIFFRSKEKDTLAEVNRKNSIISTNWILNIDARLPLKLVIPEVMKLQEKKRQEKAHKNEKAENFYAYADSIGKNMAFIPFTKVFYKIGKPDKNKLVFHFRKGKDVVVFKGVDVQIKDLLESFYATKYEVTPKVVFQFDGNMSYGEYLQNKILLNGFKDINEEFIF
;
A
#
# COMPACT_ATOMS: atom_id res chain seq x y z
N MET A 1 -46.02 -17.07 28.08
CA MET A 1 -44.64 -17.60 28.01
C MET A 1 -44.30 -18.36 26.71
N LYS A 2 -45.04 -18.19 25.59
CA LYS A 2 -44.74 -18.88 24.31
C LYS A 2 -44.04 -18.02 23.25
N TYR A 3 -44.03 -16.69 23.43
CA TYR A 3 -43.47 -15.75 22.46
C TYR A 3 -42.04 -15.27 22.80
N LEU A 4 -41.55 -15.51 24.04
CA LEU A 4 -40.17 -15.18 24.42
C LEU A 4 -39.14 -16.04 23.68
N SER A 5 -39.47 -17.29 23.36
CA SER A 5 -38.57 -18.18 22.62
C SER A 5 -38.38 -17.76 21.16
N ILE A 6 -39.32 -17.03 20.56
CA ILE A 6 -39.22 -16.55 19.17
C ILE A 6 -38.28 -15.34 19.08
N ALA A 7 -38.28 -14.46 20.08
CA ALA A 7 -37.39 -13.30 20.12
C ALA A 7 -35.90 -13.70 20.24
N LEU A 8 -35.60 -14.85 20.85
CA LEU A 8 -34.23 -15.34 21.01
C LEU A 8 -33.63 -15.91 19.71
N VAL A 9 -34.46 -16.40 18.79
CA VAL A 9 -34.02 -17.02 17.52
C VAL A 9 -33.60 -15.95 16.49
N VAL A 10 -34.19 -14.75 16.54
CA VAL A 10 -33.86 -13.66 15.59
C VAL A 10 -32.49 -13.02 15.88
N LEU A 11 -31.98 -13.14 17.11
CA LEU A 11 -30.66 -12.59 17.50
C LEU A 11 -29.46 -13.43 17.00
N LEU A 12 -29.70 -14.66 16.54
CA LEU A 12 -28.64 -15.56 16.09
C LEU A 12 -28.30 -15.41 14.59
N PHE A 13 -29.06 -14.59 13.84
CA PHE A 13 -28.82 -14.32 12.43
C PHE A 13 -28.09 -12.99 12.17
N SER A 14 -27.25 -12.54 13.10
CA SER A 14 -26.22 -11.55 12.75
C SER A 14 -25.10 -12.23 11.96
N CYS A 15 -25.43 -12.72 10.77
CA CYS A 15 -24.46 -13.07 9.75
C CYS A 15 -23.96 -11.74 9.16
N GLY A 16 -23.22 -10.97 9.95
CA GLY A 16 -22.39 -9.90 9.41
C GLY A 16 -21.50 -10.54 8.35
N LYS A 17 -21.42 -9.97 7.15
CA LYS A 17 -20.42 -10.38 6.17
C LYS A 17 -19.06 -10.18 6.85
N GLU A 18 -18.42 -11.25 7.31
CA GLU A 18 -17.05 -11.20 7.79
C GLU A 18 -16.18 -10.75 6.61
N GLU A 19 -15.80 -9.47 6.61
CA GLU A 19 -14.90 -8.93 5.61
C GLU A 19 -13.46 -9.33 6.00
N ASN A 20 -13.09 -10.57 5.70
CA ASN A 20 -11.74 -11.07 5.93
C ASN A 20 -10.76 -10.40 4.96
N ILE A 21 -9.75 -9.71 5.52
CA ILE A 21 -8.67 -9.08 4.76
C ILE A 21 -7.35 -9.80 4.99
N GLN A 22 -6.65 -10.11 3.90
CA GLN A 22 -5.30 -10.70 3.99
C GLN A 22 -4.26 -9.59 3.96
N LEU A 23 -3.66 -9.24 5.09
CA LEU A 23 -2.60 -8.24 5.12
C LEU A 23 -1.30 -8.77 4.49
N PRO A 24 -0.52 -7.91 3.82
CA PRO A 24 0.85 -8.25 3.43
C PRO A 24 1.69 -8.65 4.65
N LYS A 25 2.76 -9.42 4.40
CA LYS A 25 3.69 -9.86 5.44
C LYS A 25 5.10 -9.43 5.09
N ALA A 26 5.83 -8.96 6.10
CA ALA A 26 7.25 -8.65 5.99
C ALA A 26 7.97 -9.00 7.30
N ALA A 27 9.28 -9.21 7.23
CA ALA A 27 10.09 -9.67 8.36
C ALA A 27 10.66 -8.55 9.24
N LYS A 28 10.12 -7.32 9.13
CA LYS A 28 10.65 -6.14 9.81
C LYS A 28 9.54 -5.14 10.08
N THR A 29 9.51 -4.61 11.30
CA THR A 29 8.69 -3.44 11.66
C THR A 29 9.40 -2.15 11.25
N ILE A 30 8.69 -1.27 10.55
CA ILE A 30 9.13 0.11 10.23
C ILE A 30 8.54 1.09 11.25
N VAL A 31 7.23 1.10 11.39
CA VAL A 31 6.51 1.83 12.45
C VAL A 31 5.63 0.83 13.19
N SER A 32 5.73 0.79 14.52
CA SER A 32 4.98 -0.15 15.37
C SER A 32 3.65 0.39 15.86
N ASP A 33 3.48 1.72 15.86
CA ASP A 33 2.31 2.38 16.43
C ASP A 33 2.01 3.70 15.71
N VAL A 34 0.73 3.98 15.51
CA VAL A 34 0.22 5.21 14.89
C VAL A 34 -0.98 5.66 15.70
N GLN A 35 -0.83 6.75 16.43
CA GLN A 35 -1.91 7.33 17.25
C GLN A 35 -2.84 8.19 16.39
N ASP A 36 -4.05 8.47 16.88
CA ASP A 36 -5.07 9.32 16.22
C ASP A 36 -5.26 8.95 14.73
N HIS A 37 -5.82 7.76 14.49
CA HIS A 37 -5.92 7.21 13.14
C HIS A 37 -7.32 6.75 12.75
N SER A 38 -7.57 6.87 11.45
CA SER A 38 -8.73 6.36 10.74
C SER A 38 -8.34 5.13 9.91
N PRO A 39 -8.91 3.95 10.18
CA PRO A 39 -8.70 2.77 9.35
C PRO A 39 -9.53 2.85 8.07
N ILE A 40 -8.90 2.58 6.93
CA ILE A 40 -9.54 2.46 5.62
C ILE A 40 -9.25 1.06 5.09
N TYR A 41 -10.27 0.36 4.62
CA TYR A 41 -10.13 -1.01 4.14
C TYR A 41 -10.33 -1.10 2.63
N ILE A 42 -9.48 -1.86 1.95
CA ILE A 42 -9.62 -2.22 0.54
C ILE A 42 -9.64 -3.74 0.42
N PHE A 43 -10.83 -4.30 0.20
CA PHE A 43 -11.06 -5.74 0.20
C PHE A 43 -10.90 -6.34 -1.18
N PHE A 44 -10.33 -7.55 -1.21
CA PHE A 44 -10.38 -8.42 -2.37
C PHE A 44 -11.78 -9.01 -2.50
N ARG A 45 -12.44 -8.74 -3.62
CA ARG A 45 -13.68 -9.40 -4.01
C ARG A 45 -13.48 -10.10 -5.34
N SER A 46 -14.08 -11.28 -5.46
CA SER A 46 -14.28 -11.93 -6.75
C SER A 46 -15.75 -11.83 -7.11
N LYS A 47 -16.04 -11.39 -8.33
CA LYS A 47 -17.38 -11.49 -8.92
C LYS A 47 -17.23 -12.22 -10.24
N GLU A 48 -17.77 -13.43 -10.31
CA GLU A 48 -17.60 -14.34 -11.44
C GLU A 48 -16.11 -14.63 -11.70
N LYS A 49 -15.52 -14.05 -12.76
CA LYS A 49 -14.11 -14.19 -13.14
C LYS A 49 -13.29 -12.92 -12.90
N ASP A 50 -13.93 -11.83 -12.49
CA ASP A 50 -13.28 -10.55 -12.28
C ASP A 50 -12.86 -10.34 -10.83
N THR A 51 -11.67 -9.74 -10.67
CA THR A 51 -11.17 -9.27 -9.38
C THR A 51 -11.58 -7.81 -9.19
N LEU A 52 -12.14 -7.49 -8.03
CA LEU A 52 -12.59 -6.14 -7.67
C LEU A 52 -11.90 -5.70 -6.36
N ALA A 53 -11.52 -4.42 -6.32
CA ALA A 53 -11.04 -3.75 -5.12
C ALA A 53 -12.20 -2.96 -4.49
N GLU A 54 -12.79 -3.47 -3.41
CA GLU A 54 -13.90 -2.82 -2.73
C GLU A 54 -13.37 -1.92 -1.60
N VAL A 55 -13.58 -0.61 -1.72
CA VAL A 55 -13.08 0.38 -0.75
C VAL A 55 -14.15 0.73 0.28
N ASN A 56 -13.89 0.42 1.55
CA ASN A 56 -14.72 0.88 2.66
C ASN A 56 -14.19 2.22 3.19
N ARG A 57 -14.89 3.31 2.84
CA ARG A 57 -14.53 4.69 3.17
C ARG A 57 -15.27 5.25 4.40
N LYS A 58 -16.07 4.43 5.10
CA LYS A 58 -16.98 4.90 6.15
C LYS A 58 -16.27 5.63 7.30
N ASN A 59 -14.99 5.32 7.53
CA ASN A 59 -14.21 5.86 8.64
C ASN A 59 -13.10 6.83 8.20
N SER A 60 -13.17 7.45 7.02
CA SER A 60 -12.09 8.33 6.53
C SER A 60 -12.15 9.76 7.12
N ILE A 61 -11.67 9.97 8.36
CA ILE A 61 -11.63 11.31 8.98
C ILE A 61 -10.38 12.06 8.53
N ILE A 62 -10.56 13.17 7.82
CA ILE A 62 -9.47 13.85 7.08
C ILE A 62 -8.37 14.39 8.00
N SER A 63 -8.71 14.86 9.20
CA SER A 63 -7.77 15.46 10.17
C SER A 63 -6.89 14.45 10.91
N THR A 64 -7.14 13.15 10.75
CA THR A 64 -6.44 12.05 11.46
C THR A 64 -5.43 11.37 10.54
N ASN A 65 -4.51 10.58 11.11
CA ASN A 65 -3.67 9.67 10.33
C ASN A 65 -4.54 8.66 9.58
N TRP A 66 -4.22 8.28 8.35
CA TRP A 66 -4.94 7.21 7.65
C TRP A 66 -4.12 5.94 7.62
N ILE A 67 -4.71 4.83 8.05
CA ILE A 67 -4.12 3.51 7.94
C ILE A 67 -4.91 2.73 6.89
N LEU A 68 -4.28 2.50 5.75
CA LEU A 68 -4.86 1.71 4.68
C LEU A 68 -4.52 0.23 4.91
N ASN A 69 -5.56 -0.53 5.21
CA ASN A 69 -5.55 -1.99 5.28
C ASN A 69 -6.00 -2.51 3.91
N ILE A 70 -5.07 -3.02 3.12
CA ILE A 70 -5.31 -3.43 1.74
C ILE A 70 -5.03 -4.92 1.61
N ASP A 71 -5.94 -5.65 0.97
CA ASP A 71 -5.77 -7.08 0.75
C ASP A 71 -4.57 -7.35 -0.17
N ALA A 72 -3.62 -8.16 0.31
CA ALA A 72 -2.36 -8.48 -0.34
C ALA A 72 -2.52 -9.09 -1.73
N ARG A 73 -3.66 -9.74 -2.00
CA ARG A 73 -3.91 -10.44 -3.27
C ARG A 73 -4.30 -9.49 -4.41
N LEU A 74 -4.73 -8.27 -4.09
CA LEU A 74 -5.20 -7.33 -5.10
C LEU A 74 -4.05 -6.89 -6.04
N PRO A 75 -4.26 -6.85 -7.37
CA PRO A 75 -3.25 -6.33 -8.29
C PRO A 75 -3.14 -4.80 -8.18
N LEU A 76 -1.93 -4.26 -8.34
CA LEU A 76 -1.67 -2.83 -8.22
C LEU A 76 -2.51 -1.95 -9.15
N LYS A 77 -2.81 -2.43 -10.35
CA LYS A 77 -3.67 -1.72 -11.32
C LYS A 77 -5.09 -1.46 -10.81
N LEU A 78 -5.54 -2.20 -9.79
CA LEU A 78 -6.82 -1.96 -9.11
C LEU A 78 -6.63 -1.15 -7.82
N VAL A 79 -5.57 -1.43 -7.06
CA VAL A 79 -5.31 -0.78 -5.77
C VAL A 79 -4.91 0.67 -5.92
N ILE A 80 -3.91 0.94 -6.75
CA ILE A 80 -3.27 2.26 -6.79
C ILE A 80 -4.22 3.36 -7.29
N PRO A 81 -5.11 3.14 -8.28
CA PRO A 81 -6.12 4.13 -8.62
C PRO A 81 -7.04 4.50 -7.43
N GLU A 82 -7.41 3.55 -6.58
CA GLU A 82 -8.21 3.84 -5.38
C GLU A 82 -7.39 4.60 -4.32
N VAL A 83 -6.12 4.23 -4.12
CA VAL A 83 -5.21 4.98 -3.24
C VAL A 83 -5.03 6.41 -3.73
N MET A 84 -4.86 6.63 -5.04
CA MET A 84 -4.72 7.96 -5.65
C MET A 84 -5.96 8.83 -5.36
N LYS A 85 -7.17 8.28 -5.54
CA LYS A 85 -8.43 8.98 -5.21
C LYS A 85 -8.51 9.37 -3.74
N LEU A 86 -8.08 8.48 -2.83
CA LEU A 86 -8.02 8.75 -1.40
C LEU A 86 -7.01 9.86 -1.08
N GLN A 87 -5.78 9.77 -1.61
CA GLN A 87 -4.75 10.78 -1.42
C GLN A 87 -5.20 12.15 -1.93
N GLU A 88 -5.83 12.19 -3.11
CA GLU A 88 -6.32 13.43 -3.71
C GLU A 88 -7.42 14.06 -2.85
N LYS A 89 -8.40 13.28 -2.40
CA LYS A 89 -9.42 13.75 -1.44
C LYS A 89 -8.77 14.38 -0.19
N LYS A 90 -7.78 13.72 0.40
CA LYS A 90 -7.11 14.23 1.61
C LYS A 90 -6.30 15.50 1.33
N ARG A 91 -5.63 15.58 0.18
CA ARG A 91 -4.77 16.72 -0.21
C ARG A 91 -5.58 17.95 -0.62
N GLN A 92 -6.75 17.75 -1.24
CA GLN A 92 -7.62 18.83 -1.70
C GLN A 92 -8.49 19.42 -0.59
N GLU A 93 -8.68 18.71 0.53
CA GLU A 93 -9.44 19.24 1.66
C GLU A 93 -8.76 20.47 2.26
N LYS A 94 -9.52 21.56 2.33
CA LYS A 94 -9.06 22.86 2.86
C LYS A 94 -9.60 23.11 4.26
N ALA A 95 -10.77 22.57 4.60
CA ALA A 95 -11.38 22.73 5.91
C ALA A 95 -10.91 21.60 6.85
N HIS A 96 -10.54 21.94 8.10
CA HIS A 96 -10.08 20.97 9.10
C HIS A 96 -8.87 20.11 8.67
N LYS A 97 -8.03 20.65 7.77
CA LYS A 97 -6.80 20.00 7.34
C LYS A 97 -5.80 19.98 8.50
N ASN A 98 -5.31 18.79 8.83
CA ASN A 98 -4.17 18.62 9.70
C ASN A 98 -2.94 18.32 8.84
N GLU A 99 -2.01 19.28 8.72
CA GLU A 99 -0.81 19.10 7.89
C GLU A 99 0.18 18.07 8.45
N LYS A 100 0.04 17.75 9.74
CA LYS A 100 0.83 16.70 10.40
C LYS A 100 0.25 15.31 10.23
N ALA A 101 -0.99 15.19 9.73
CA ALA A 101 -1.62 13.90 9.52
C ALA A 101 -0.96 13.17 8.35
N GLU A 102 -0.52 11.94 8.61
CA GLU A 102 0.17 11.09 7.66
C GLU A 102 -0.72 9.95 7.16
N ASN A 103 -0.24 9.25 6.14
CA ASN A 103 -0.89 8.08 5.58
C ASN A 103 0.08 6.89 5.62
N PHE A 104 -0.42 5.75 6.07
CA PHE A 104 0.34 4.53 6.28
C PHE A 104 -0.33 3.34 5.60
N TYR A 105 0.48 2.44 5.07
CA TYR A 105 0.04 1.11 4.71
C TYR A 105 0.25 0.17 5.89
N ALA A 106 -0.75 -0.65 6.21
CA ALA A 106 -0.66 -1.68 7.23
C ALA A 106 -0.13 -3.00 6.66
N TYR A 107 0.67 -3.71 7.47
CA TYR A 107 1.11 -5.07 7.21
C TYR A 107 1.33 -5.82 8.52
N ALA A 108 1.51 -7.14 8.42
CA ALA A 108 1.88 -7.98 9.55
C ALA A 108 3.40 -8.21 9.55
N ASP A 109 4.06 -7.85 10.64
CA ASP A 109 5.44 -8.27 10.89
C ASP A 109 5.45 -9.76 11.22
N SER A 110 6.00 -10.58 10.33
CA SER A 110 6.05 -12.04 10.49
C SER A 110 7.05 -12.49 11.55
N ILE A 111 8.05 -11.68 11.90
CA ILE A 111 9.04 -11.99 12.94
C ILE A 111 8.57 -11.42 14.28
N GLY A 112 8.24 -10.13 14.31
CA GLY A 112 7.76 -9.43 15.50
C GLY A 112 6.35 -9.85 15.95
N LYS A 113 5.59 -10.51 15.05
CA LYS A 113 4.20 -10.98 15.28
C LYS A 113 3.26 -9.85 15.70
N ASN A 114 3.47 -8.65 15.17
CA ASN A 114 2.66 -7.46 15.41
C ASN A 114 2.15 -6.85 14.10
N MET A 115 1.17 -5.96 14.21
CA MET A 115 0.83 -5.05 13.13
C MET A 115 1.94 -4.00 13.01
N ALA A 116 2.28 -3.65 11.78
CA ALA A 116 3.29 -2.66 11.49
C ALA A 116 2.85 -1.78 10.31
N PHE A 117 3.48 -0.62 10.20
CA PHE A 117 3.06 0.43 9.28
C PHE A 117 4.24 0.97 8.49
N ILE A 118 4.01 1.32 7.22
CA ILE A 118 4.98 2.01 6.38
C ILE A 118 4.36 3.30 5.83
N PRO A 119 5.00 4.47 6.05
CA PRO A 119 4.47 5.75 5.59
C PRO A 119 4.50 5.85 4.07
N PHE A 120 3.48 6.49 3.50
CA PHE A 120 3.40 6.78 2.07
C PHE A 120 2.83 8.17 1.75
N THR A 121 2.70 9.06 2.75
CA THR A 121 2.16 10.43 2.60
C THR A 121 2.81 11.20 1.44
N LYS A 122 4.14 11.10 1.34
CA LYS A 122 4.98 11.81 0.37
C LYS A 122 5.12 11.09 -0.98
N VAL A 123 4.50 9.92 -1.13
CA VAL A 123 4.50 9.17 -2.39
C VAL A 123 3.42 9.74 -3.32
N PHE A 124 3.83 10.04 -4.55
CA PHE A 124 2.99 10.47 -5.66
C PHE A 124 2.96 9.36 -6.70
N TYR A 125 1.83 8.66 -6.77
CA TYR A 125 1.61 7.63 -7.76
C TYR A 125 1.32 8.22 -9.13
N LYS A 126 1.85 7.58 -10.18
CA LYS A 126 1.62 7.93 -11.58
C LYS A 126 1.31 6.66 -12.37
N ILE A 127 0.36 6.73 -13.29
CA ILE A 127 0.05 5.61 -14.18
C ILE A 127 0.82 5.78 -15.48
N GLY A 128 1.46 4.72 -15.97
CA GLY A 128 2.20 4.68 -17.23
C GLY A 128 3.72 4.70 -17.06
N LYS A 129 4.42 5.26 -18.05
CA LYS A 129 5.88 5.25 -18.11
C LYS A 129 6.48 6.54 -17.54
N PRO A 130 7.59 6.46 -16.79
CA PRO A 130 8.36 7.63 -16.41
C PRO A 130 8.93 8.41 -17.59
N ASP A 131 9.21 9.69 -17.36
CA ASP A 131 9.93 10.55 -18.29
C ASP A 131 11.34 9.99 -18.58
N LYS A 132 11.83 10.16 -19.82
CA LYS A 132 13.13 9.61 -20.27
C LYS A 132 14.34 10.16 -19.50
N ASN A 133 14.20 11.28 -18.81
CA ASN A 133 15.26 11.93 -18.03
C ASN A 133 15.37 11.39 -16.58
N LYS A 134 14.49 10.46 -16.18
CA LYS A 134 14.52 9.85 -14.85
C LYS A 134 15.33 8.56 -14.86
N LEU A 135 16.00 8.29 -13.75
CA LEU A 135 16.64 7.02 -13.52
C LEU A 135 15.59 6.06 -12.94
N VAL A 136 15.26 5.02 -13.71
CA VAL A 136 14.14 4.12 -13.39
C VAL A 136 14.66 2.78 -12.87
N PHE A 137 14.10 2.35 -11.75
CA PHE A 137 14.16 0.97 -11.27
C PHE A 137 12.86 0.28 -11.63
N HIS A 138 12.93 -0.74 -12.50
CA HIS A 138 11.75 -1.42 -13.03
C HIS A 138 11.55 -2.78 -12.34
N PHE A 139 10.50 -2.86 -11.53
CA PHE A 139 10.09 -4.03 -10.75
C PHE A 139 9.09 -4.86 -11.55
N ARG A 140 9.48 -6.09 -11.88
CA ARG A 140 8.67 -7.04 -12.65
C ARG A 140 7.96 -7.99 -11.71
N LYS A 141 6.71 -8.34 -12.03
CA LYS A 141 5.93 -9.29 -11.24
C LYS A 141 6.65 -10.64 -11.09
N GLY A 142 6.67 -11.15 -9.86
CA GLY A 142 7.20 -12.45 -9.49
C GLY A 142 8.72 -12.56 -9.63
N LYS A 143 9.44 -11.44 -9.66
CA LYS A 143 10.90 -11.39 -9.77
C LYS A 143 11.51 -10.78 -8.51
N ASP A 144 12.57 -11.41 -8.03
CA ASP A 144 13.43 -10.95 -6.94
C ASP A 144 14.53 -9.97 -7.42
N VAL A 145 14.57 -9.72 -8.72
CA VAL A 145 15.45 -8.76 -9.39
C VAL A 145 14.68 -7.54 -9.87
N VAL A 146 15.39 -6.41 -9.89
CA VAL A 146 14.95 -5.16 -10.50
C VAL A 146 15.81 -4.85 -11.71
N VAL A 147 15.19 -4.38 -12.80
CA VAL A 147 15.94 -3.95 -13.98
C VAL A 147 16.43 -2.53 -13.73
N PHE A 148 17.73 -2.34 -13.79
CA PHE A 148 18.41 -1.06 -13.63
C PHE A 148 19.43 -0.86 -14.75
N LYS A 149 19.26 0.21 -15.56
CA LYS A 149 20.11 0.49 -16.74
C LYS A 149 20.30 -0.72 -17.68
N GLY A 150 19.27 -1.56 -17.82
CA GLY A 150 19.30 -2.75 -18.67
C GLY A 150 19.94 -4.00 -18.04
N VAL A 151 20.35 -3.93 -16.77
CA VAL A 151 20.94 -5.05 -16.02
C VAL A 151 19.99 -5.47 -14.90
N ASP A 152 19.91 -6.77 -14.65
CA ASP A 152 19.18 -7.30 -13.50
C ASP A 152 20.02 -7.19 -12.23
N VAL A 153 19.47 -6.53 -11.22
CA VAL A 153 20.08 -6.35 -9.89
C VAL A 153 19.17 -6.99 -8.86
N GLN A 154 19.74 -7.76 -7.93
CA GLN A 154 18.96 -8.33 -6.83
C GLN A 154 18.37 -7.22 -5.95
N ILE A 155 17.07 -7.30 -5.64
CA ILE A 155 16.37 -6.23 -4.91
C ILE A 155 17.02 -5.98 -3.53
N LYS A 156 17.45 -7.06 -2.85
CA LYS A 156 18.16 -6.98 -1.56
C LYS A 156 19.50 -6.24 -1.63
N ASP A 157 20.17 -6.29 -2.77
CA ASP A 157 21.49 -5.70 -2.99
C ASP A 157 21.38 -4.33 -3.70
N LEU A 158 20.16 -3.88 -3.99
CA LEU A 158 19.89 -2.69 -4.78
C LEU A 158 20.38 -1.41 -4.10
N LEU A 159 20.16 -1.31 -2.79
CA LEU A 159 20.54 -0.14 -2.01
C LEU A 159 22.07 0.03 -2.00
N GLU A 160 22.79 -1.06 -1.76
CA GLU A 160 24.26 -1.08 -1.82
C GLU A 160 24.76 -0.75 -3.23
N SER A 161 24.18 -1.39 -4.25
CA SER A 161 24.55 -1.16 -5.66
C SER A 161 24.33 0.30 -6.09
N PHE A 162 23.24 0.92 -5.64
CA PHE A 162 22.92 2.30 -5.97
C PHE A 162 23.91 3.29 -5.33
N TYR A 163 24.18 3.14 -4.03
CA TYR A 163 25.08 4.05 -3.29
C TYR A 163 26.56 3.82 -3.60
N ALA A 164 26.94 2.63 -4.08
CA ALA A 164 28.29 2.37 -4.59
C ALA A 164 28.60 3.13 -5.90
N THR A 165 27.57 3.51 -6.65
CA THR A 165 27.72 4.25 -7.90
C THR A 165 27.96 5.73 -7.61
N LYS A 166 29.08 6.28 -8.08
CA LYS A 166 29.33 7.72 -8.03
C LYS A 166 28.53 8.42 -9.13
N TYR A 167 27.72 9.39 -8.74
CA TYR A 167 27.00 10.27 -9.65
C TYR A 167 27.59 11.67 -9.56
N GLU A 168 27.94 12.29 -10.69
CA GLU A 168 28.36 13.70 -10.73
C GLU A 168 27.20 14.63 -10.35
N VAL A 169 25.98 14.26 -10.73
CA VAL A 169 24.71 14.86 -10.28
C VAL A 169 23.76 13.72 -9.95
N THR A 170 23.22 13.68 -8.73
CA THR A 170 22.26 12.65 -8.33
C THR A 170 21.02 12.73 -9.22
N PRO A 171 20.76 11.71 -10.06
CA PRO A 171 19.63 11.73 -10.96
C PRO A 171 18.33 11.60 -10.16
N LYS A 172 17.23 12.15 -10.71
CA LYS A 172 15.91 11.91 -10.14
C LYS A 172 15.55 10.43 -10.31
N VAL A 173 15.62 9.69 -9.21
CA VAL A 173 15.29 8.27 -9.17
C VAL A 173 13.79 8.08 -9.00
N VAL A 174 13.22 7.14 -9.74
CA VAL A 174 11.83 6.72 -9.59
C VAL A 174 11.70 5.21 -9.65
N PHE A 175 10.69 4.69 -8.99
CA PHE A 175 10.35 3.27 -9.05
C PHE A 175 9.18 3.06 -9.99
N GLN A 176 9.27 2.02 -10.81
CA GLN A 176 8.20 1.60 -11.71
C GLN A 176 7.84 0.15 -11.41
N PHE A 177 6.58 -0.10 -11.08
CA PHE A 177 6.05 -1.42 -10.73
C PHE A 177 5.09 -1.92 -11.81
N ASP A 178 5.15 -3.22 -12.10
CA ASP A 178 4.15 -3.91 -12.92
C ASP A 178 2.76 -3.84 -12.27
N GLY A 179 1.76 -3.34 -13.00
CA GLY A 179 0.38 -3.20 -12.53
C GLY A 179 -0.32 -4.52 -12.21
N ASN A 180 0.17 -5.64 -12.72
CA ASN A 180 -0.34 -6.97 -12.39
C ASN A 180 0.37 -7.61 -11.19
N MET A 181 1.41 -6.96 -10.64
CA MET A 181 2.01 -7.31 -9.35
C MET A 181 0.95 -7.27 -8.26
N SER A 182 1.01 -8.21 -7.31
CA SER A 182 0.12 -8.17 -6.15
C SER A 182 0.51 -7.03 -5.20
N TYR A 183 -0.45 -6.49 -4.46
CA TYR A 183 -0.19 -5.47 -3.46
C TYR A 183 0.76 -5.97 -2.36
N GLY A 184 0.67 -7.26 -2.00
CA GLY A 184 1.58 -7.89 -1.06
C GLY A 184 3.03 -7.86 -1.53
N GLU A 185 3.27 -8.22 -2.79
CA GLU A 185 4.59 -8.19 -3.41
C GLU A 185 5.14 -6.77 -3.51
N TYR A 186 4.30 -5.81 -3.93
CA TYR A 186 4.65 -4.39 -3.92
C TYR A 186 5.08 -3.90 -2.54
N LEU A 187 4.33 -4.24 -1.49
CA LEU A 187 4.63 -3.76 -0.16
C LEU A 187 5.94 -4.36 0.37
N GLN A 188 6.20 -5.63 0.07
CA GLN A 188 7.49 -6.26 0.38
C GLN A 188 8.65 -5.53 -0.29
N ASN A 189 8.52 -5.25 -1.60
CA ASN A 189 9.50 -4.45 -2.32
C ASN A 189 9.67 -3.06 -1.69
N LYS A 190 8.57 -2.36 -1.39
CA LYS A 190 8.60 -1.04 -0.74
C LYS A 190 9.33 -1.06 0.61
N ILE A 191 9.13 -2.10 1.41
CA ILE A 191 9.78 -2.27 2.72
C ILE A 191 11.29 -2.49 2.55
N LEU A 192 11.72 -3.31 1.60
CA LEU A 192 13.14 -3.49 1.27
C LEU A 192 13.79 -2.18 0.81
N LEU A 193 13.02 -1.36 0.09
CA LEU A 193 13.46 -0.07 -0.45
C LEU A 193 13.36 1.09 0.55
N ASN A 194 12.87 0.87 1.78
CA ASN A 194 12.67 1.94 2.76
C ASN A 194 13.96 2.69 3.14
N GLY A 195 15.14 2.14 2.83
CA GLY A 195 16.42 2.84 3.00
C GLY A 195 16.75 3.86 1.91
N PHE A 196 16.04 3.87 0.77
CA PHE A 196 16.21 4.89 -0.26
C PHE A 196 15.61 6.22 0.23
N LYS A 197 16.44 7.25 0.28
CA LYS A 197 15.98 8.62 0.57
C LYS A 197 15.44 9.30 -0.69
N ASP A 198 14.49 10.21 -0.50
CA ASP A 198 13.99 11.13 -1.53
C ASP A 198 13.26 10.51 -2.73
N ILE A 199 12.80 9.26 -2.62
CA ILE A 199 11.92 8.64 -3.61
C ILE A 199 10.48 9.03 -3.33
N ASN A 200 9.99 10.01 -4.09
CA ASN A 200 8.63 10.55 -3.93
C ASN A 200 7.70 10.19 -5.09
N GLU A 201 8.20 9.60 -6.18
CA GLU A 201 7.38 9.21 -7.33
C GLU A 201 7.46 7.70 -7.56
N GLU A 202 6.29 7.07 -7.65
CA GLU A 202 6.14 5.66 -7.96
C GLU A 202 5.19 5.50 -9.16
N PHE A 203 5.61 4.74 -10.16
CA PHE A 203 4.88 4.51 -11.39
C PHE A 203 4.28 3.12 -11.42
N ILE A 204 3.06 3.00 -11.92
CA ILE A 204 2.39 1.72 -12.17
C ILE A 204 2.21 1.55 -13.67
N PHE A 205 2.75 0.47 -14.22
CA PHE A 205 2.76 0.19 -15.66
C PHE A 205 1.89 -0.99 -16.04
#